data_AF-A0A5U9SX43-F1
#
_entry.id   AF-A0A5U9SX43-F1
#
_cell.length_a   1.000
_cell.length_b   1.000
_cell.length_c   1.000
_cell.angle_alpha   90.00
_cell.angle_beta   90.00
_cell.angle_gamma   90.00
#
_symmetry.space_group_name_H-M   'P 1'
#
loop_
_entity.id
_entity.type
_entity.pdbx_description
1 polymer ?
#
loop_
_entity_poly.entity_id
_entity_poly.type
_entity_poly.pdbx_seq_one_letter_code
_entity_poly.pdbx_strand_id
1 'polypeptide(L)'
;MSFIQGGAGINPEVWAALNGDYAPGRYLVDLSLNGKDIGKRILDVTPQDSEALCLSEAWLAKAGIYVSAEYFRKGYDATRQCWVLAKAPAVKVDFDVATQSLSLAIPQKGLVKMPENVEWDYGTEAFRMNYNANANTGRNNSSAFGSADLNANIGRWVVSSSATASTGDGGNNDATINMFTATRAIRSLSADLA
;
A
#
# COMPACT_ATOMS: atom_id res chain seq x y z
N MET A 1 -5.16 -39.66 21.71
CA MET A 1 -5.37 -39.07 20.38
C MET A 1 -4.00 -38.74 19.80
N SER A 2 -3.49 -39.59 18.90
CA SER A 2 -2.22 -39.37 18.20
C SER A 2 -2.56 -39.01 16.76
N PHE A 3 -2.42 -37.74 16.40
CA PHE A 3 -2.60 -37.29 15.02
C PHE A 3 -1.76 -36.05 14.73
N ILE A 4 -0.44 -36.25 14.67
CA ILE A 4 0.49 -35.68 13.67
C ILE A 4 1.60 -36.73 13.52
N GLN A 5 1.78 -37.31 12.33
CA GLN A 5 2.91 -38.18 12.06
C GLN A 5 4.11 -37.33 11.63
N GLY A 6 4.85 -36.81 12.60
CA GLY A 6 6.16 -36.20 12.37
C GLY A 6 7.24 -37.25 12.59
N GLY A 7 8.11 -37.45 11.58
CA GLY A 7 9.29 -38.31 11.70
C GLY A 7 10.12 -37.96 12.94
N ALA A 8 10.80 -38.96 13.50
CA ALA A 8 11.52 -38.92 14.76
C ALA A 8 12.29 -37.60 14.99
N GLY A 9 11.84 -36.81 15.97
CA GLY A 9 12.52 -35.58 16.39
C GLY A 9 11.66 -34.33 16.55
N ILE A 10 10.37 -34.44 16.91
CA ILE A 10 9.57 -33.24 17.19
C ILE A 10 10.04 -32.61 18.50
N ASN A 11 10.64 -31.41 18.42
CA ASN A 11 11.11 -30.64 19.56
C ASN A 11 9.90 -30.25 20.46
N PRO A 12 9.89 -30.61 21.76
CA PRO A 12 8.84 -30.23 22.72
C PRO A 12 8.56 -28.72 22.78
N GLU A 13 9.56 -27.88 22.50
CA GLU A 13 9.42 -26.42 22.48
C GLU A 13 8.46 -25.94 21.39
N VAL A 14 8.37 -26.66 20.26
CA VAL A 14 7.43 -26.34 19.17
C VAL A 14 5.99 -26.58 19.63
N TRP A 15 5.74 -27.62 20.43
CA TRP A 15 4.42 -27.87 21.01
C TRP A 15 4.03 -26.82 22.05
N ALA A 16 4.97 -26.42 22.90
CA ALA A 16 4.73 -25.37 23.88
C ALA A 16 4.40 -24.02 23.22
N ALA A 17 5.05 -23.70 22.09
CA ALA A 17 4.79 -22.50 21.31
C ALA A 17 3.40 -22.45 20.65
N LEU A 18 2.70 -23.59 20.53
CA LEU A 18 1.35 -23.68 19.95
C LEU A 18 0.22 -23.56 20.99
N ASN A 19 0.54 -23.45 22.28
CA ASN A 19 -0.46 -23.30 23.35
C ASN A 19 -0.96 -21.86 23.52
N GLY A 20 -0.40 -20.89 22.79
CA GLY A 20 -0.86 -19.50 22.78
C GLY A 20 -1.98 -19.25 21.78
N ASP A 21 -2.60 -18.07 21.87
CA ASP A 21 -3.59 -17.59 20.91
C ASP A 21 -3.00 -17.47 19.49
N TYR A 22 -1.71 -17.08 19.40
CA TYR A 22 -1.01 -16.92 18.13
C TYR A 22 0.21 -17.82 18.03
N ALA A 23 0.17 -18.73 17.06
CA ALA A 23 1.33 -19.56 16.72
C ALA A 23 2.46 -18.69 16.13
N PRO A 24 3.72 -18.87 16.55
CA PRO A 24 4.85 -18.17 15.94
C PRO A 24 5.04 -18.55 14.47
N GLY A 25 5.35 -17.58 13.63
CA GLY A 25 5.48 -17.79 12.21
C GLY A 25 5.40 -16.51 11.40
N ARG A 26 5.50 -16.66 10.09
CA ARG A 26 5.42 -15.56 9.12
C ARG A 26 4.15 -15.71 8.30
N TYR A 27 3.24 -14.75 8.45
CA TYR A 27 1.90 -14.79 7.87
C TYR A 27 1.71 -13.69 6.84
N LEU A 28 1.01 -13.98 5.74
CA LEU A 28 0.53 -12.96 4.82
C LEU A 28 -0.92 -12.63 5.21
N VAL A 29 -1.09 -11.60 6.03
CA VAL A 29 -2.38 -11.29 6.63
C VAL A 29 -3.19 -10.31 5.79
N ASP A 30 -4.49 -10.57 5.64
CA ASP A 30 -5.49 -9.60 5.20
C ASP A 30 -5.76 -8.63 6.36
N LEU A 31 -5.34 -7.37 6.20
CA LEU A 31 -5.37 -6.37 7.27
C LEU A 31 -6.55 -5.43 7.10
N SER A 32 -7.33 -5.25 8.17
CA SER A 32 -8.39 -4.25 8.25
C SER A 32 -8.20 -3.30 9.44
N LEU A 33 -8.51 -2.02 9.23
CA LEU A 33 -8.55 -0.99 10.27
C LEU A 33 -9.97 -0.45 10.37
N ASN A 34 -10.59 -0.55 11.54
CA ASN A 34 -11.95 -0.08 11.81
C ASN A 34 -12.99 -0.58 10.79
N GLY A 35 -12.86 -1.85 10.38
CA GLY A 35 -13.75 -2.50 9.41
C GLY A 35 -13.45 -2.19 7.94
N LYS A 36 -12.46 -1.34 7.65
CA LYS A 36 -12.00 -1.05 6.29
C LYS A 36 -10.78 -1.89 5.96
N ASP A 37 -10.84 -2.65 4.86
CA ASP A 37 -9.68 -3.34 4.30
C ASP A 37 -8.60 -2.34 3.87
N ILE A 38 -7.35 -2.61 4.26
CA ILE A 38 -6.17 -1.81 3.91
C ILE A 38 -5.08 -2.67 3.23
N GLY A 39 -5.50 -3.82 2.71
CA GLY A 39 -4.69 -4.74 1.92
C GLY A 39 -3.83 -5.71 2.74
N LYS A 40 -3.02 -6.49 2.02
CA LYS A 40 -2.22 -7.56 2.61
C LYS A 40 -0.91 -7.06 3.19
N ARG A 41 -0.48 -7.62 4.33
CA ARG A 41 0.84 -7.35 4.93
C ARG A 41 1.48 -8.63 5.43
N ILE A 42 2.81 -8.68 5.37
CA ILE A 42 3.57 -9.74 6.01
C ILE A 42 3.66 -9.41 7.50
N LEU A 43 3.19 -10.31 8.37
CA LEU A 43 3.28 -10.23 9.82
C LEU A 43 4.21 -11.33 10.32
N ASP A 44 5.26 -10.94 11.03
CA ASP A 44 6.15 -11.87 11.72
C ASP A 44 5.69 -11.96 13.18
N VAL A 45 5.21 -13.14 13.59
CA VAL A 45 4.75 -13.44 14.95
C VAL A 45 5.85 -14.20 15.68
N THR A 46 6.31 -13.64 16.80
CA THR A 46 7.36 -14.23 17.63
C THR A 46 6.76 -15.05 18.78
N PRO A 47 7.53 -15.95 19.43
CA PRO A 47 7.06 -16.64 20.63
C PRO A 47 6.58 -15.71 21.75
N GLN A 48 7.08 -14.48 21.81
CA GLN A 48 6.67 -13.46 22.79
C GLN A 48 5.32 -12.82 22.47
N ASP A 49 4.78 -13.05 21.27
CA ASP A 49 3.48 -12.54 20.83
C ASP A 49 2.34 -13.53 21.09
N SER A 50 2.60 -14.66 21.76
CA SER A 50 1.67 -15.78 21.92
C SER A 50 0.29 -15.40 22.45
N GLU A 51 0.18 -14.38 23.29
CA GLU A 51 -1.09 -13.88 23.87
C GLU A 51 -1.52 -12.54 23.27
N ALA A 52 -0.58 -11.74 22.76
CA ALA A 52 -0.87 -10.42 22.24
C ALA A 52 0.22 -9.98 21.25
N LEU A 53 -0.22 -9.57 20.05
CA LEU A 53 0.68 -9.08 19.01
C LEU A 53 1.40 -7.79 19.44
N CYS A 54 2.71 -7.77 19.27
CA CYS A 54 3.52 -6.56 19.37
C CYS A 54 3.86 -6.02 17.98
N LEU A 55 3.23 -4.92 17.59
CA LEU A 55 3.36 -4.35 16.25
C LEU A 55 4.38 -3.20 16.27
N SER A 56 5.45 -3.33 15.49
CA SER A 56 6.46 -2.27 15.39
C SER A 56 5.89 -1.03 14.68
N GLU A 57 6.45 0.14 15.02
CA GLU A 57 6.07 1.40 14.35
C GLU A 57 6.33 1.34 12.84
N ALA A 58 7.44 0.73 12.43
CA ALA A 58 7.76 0.54 11.01
C ALA A 58 6.73 -0.33 10.28
N TRP A 59 6.23 -1.39 10.92
CA TRP A 59 5.19 -2.24 10.34
C TRP A 59 3.86 -1.49 10.22
N LEU A 60 3.45 -0.78 11.26
CA LEU A 60 2.25 0.06 11.27
C LEU A 60 2.31 1.15 10.20
N ALA A 61 3.44 1.86 10.08
CA ALA A 61 3.65 2.89 9.07
C ALA A 61 3.57 2.32 7.64
N LYS A 62 4.16 1.15 7.37
CA LYS A 62 4.01 0.44 6.09
C LYS A 62 2.58 -0.02 5.82
N ALA A 63 1.79 -0.26 6.86
CA ALA A 63 0.35 -0.50 6.75
C ALA A 63 -0.47 0.78 6.57
N GLY A 64 0.15 1.97 6.64
CA GLY A 64 -0.55 3.25 6.62
C GLY A 64 -1.31 3.56 7.92
N ILE A 65 -0.97 2.88 9.01
CA ILE A 65 -1.55 3.07 10.34
C ILE A 65 -0.57 3.89 11.18
N TYR A 66 -1.02 5.04 11.66
CA TYR A 66 -0.22 5.91 12.52
C TYR A 66 -0.92 6.04 13.87
N VAL A 67 -0.23 5.66 14.94
CA VAL A 67 -0.80 5.56 16.29
C VAL A 67 -0.27 6.64 17.22
N SER A 68 -1.09 7.10 18.17
CA SER A 68 -0.69 8.04 19.20
C SER A 68 0.17 7.35 20.27
N ALA A 69 1.44 7.75 20.37
CA ALA A 69 2.36 7.24 21.39
C ALA A 69 1.85 7.49 22.82
N GLU A 70 1.16 8.61 23.06
CA GLU A 70 0.56 8.92 24.36
C GLU A 70 -0.59 7.96 24.69
N TYR A 71 -1.48 7.71 23.71
CA TYR A 71 -2.62 6.82 23.88
C TYR A 71 -2.20 5.37 24.15
N PHE A 72 -1.16 4.91 23.45
CA PHE A 72 -0.65 3.55 23.54
C PHE A 72 0.51 3.38 24.53
N ARG A 73 0.87 4.40 25.31
CA ARG A 73 2.03 4.39 26.22
C ARG A 73 2.12 3.16 27.12
N LYS A 74 1.00 2.66 27.64
CA LYS A 74 0.95 1.45 28.50
C LYS A 74 1.28 0.16 27.76
N GLY A 75 1.10 0.14 26.44
CA GLY A 75 1.36 -0.99 25.57
C GLY A 75 2.73 -0.96 24.90
N TYR A 76 3.56 0.07 25.15
CA TYR A 76 4.89 0.15 24.56
C TYR A 76 5.84 -0.86 25.22
N ASP A 77 6.48 -1.68 24.40
CA ASP A 77 7.58 -2.56 24.80
C ASP A 77 8.89 -1.92 24.35
N ALA A 78 9.62 -1.31 25.29
CA ALA A 78 10.89 -0.63 24.99
C ALA A 78 12.00 -1.58 24.56
N THR A 79 11.97 -2.83 25.02
CA THR A 79 12.98 -3.85 24.68
C THR A 79 12.79 -4.33 23.24
N ARG A 80 11.54 -4.55 22.83
CA ARG A 80 11.19 -5.01 21.48
C ARG A 80 10.87 -3.88 20.49
N GLN A 81 10.83 -2.63 20.96
CA GLN A 81 10.51 -1.43 20.18
C GLN A 81 9.18 -1.54 19.39
N CYS A 82 8.14 -2.04 20.05
CA CYS A 82 6.84 -2.29 19.43
C CYS A 82 5.68 -1.97 20.39
N TRP A 83 4.46 -1.94 19.82
CA TRP A 83 3.23 -1.60 20.53
C TRP A 83 2.33 -2.82 20.65
N VAL A 84 1.99 -3.19 21.88
CA VAL A 84 0.89 -4.12 22.19
C VAL A 84 -0.41 -3.32 22.26
N LEU A 85 -1.03 -3.08 21.10
CA LEU A 85 -2.16 -2.16 20.96
C LEU A 85 -3.37 -2.55 21.83
N ALA A 86 -3.60 -3.84 22.04
CA ALA A 86 -4.70 -4.36 22.86
C ALA A 86 -4.65 -3.90 24.34
N LYS A 87 -3.51 -3.40 24.84
CA LYS A 87 -3.37 -2.86 26.21
C LYS A 87 -3.97 -1.45 26.37
N ALA A 88 -4.29 -0.77 25.27
CA ALA A 88 -4.94 0.54 25.31
C ALA A 88 -6.47 0.40 25.48
N PRO A 89 -7.14 1.38 26.11
CA PRO A 89 -8.58 1.31 26.33
C PRO A 89 -9.34 1.29 25.01
N ALA A 90 -10.45 0.54 24.97
CA ALA A 90 -11.35 0.46 23.82
C ALA A 90 -10.66 0.11 22.48
N VAL A 91 -9.55 -0.64 22.53
CA VAL A 91 -8.88 -1.19 21.34
C VAL A 91 -9.14 -2.69 21.26
N LYS A 92 -9.47 -3.19 20.07
CA LYS A 92 -9.53 -4.63 19.78
C LYS A 92 -8.48 -4.97 18.72
N VAL A 93 -7.66 -5.97 19.01
CA VAL A 93 -6.74 -6.60 18.06
C VAL A 93 -7.20 -8.04 17.93
N ASP A 94 -7.58 -8.43 16.73
CA ASP A 94 -8.16 -9.75 16.44
C ASP A 94 -7.39 -10.35 15.28
N PHE A 95 -6.52 -11.32 15.57
CA PHE A 95 -5.78 -12.05 14.56
C PHE A 95 -6.31 -13.48 14.46
N ASP A 96 -7.05 -13.76 13.41
CA ASP A 96 -7.47 -15.12 13.08
C ASP A 96 -6.38 -15.78 12.23
N VAL A 97 -5.61 -16.66 12.87
CA VAL A 97 -4.51 -17.41 12.26
C VAL A 97 -5.02 -18.33 11.14
N ALA A 98 -6.23 -18.88 11.27
CA ALA A 98 -6.78 -19.85 10.32
C ALA A 98 -7.19 -19.18 9.00
N THR A 99 -7.78 -17.99 9.08
CA THR A 99 -8.13 -17.19 7.90
C THR A 99 -7.03 -16.22 7.47
N GLN A 100 -5.96 -16.10 8.26
CA GLN A 100 -4.90 -15.10 8.10
C GLN A 100 -5.48 -13.68 8.01
N SER A 101 -6.45 -13.36 8.85
CA SER A 101 -7.07 -12.03 8.89
C SER A 101 -6.71 -11.30 10.17
N LEU A 102 -6.21 -10.07 10.04
CA LEU A 102 -5.88 -9.19 11.17
C LEU A 102 -6.82 -7.99 11.15
N SER A 103 -7.66 -7.87 12.18
CA SER A 103 -8.56 -6.74 12.38
C SER A 103 -8.11 -5.88 13.55
N LEU A 104 -7.93 -4.59 13.28
CA LEU A 104 -7.58 -3.58 14.25
C LEU A 104 -8.75 -2.62 14.42
N ALA A 105 -9.40 -2.63 15.59
CA ALA A 105 -10.39 -1.63 15.96
C ALA A 105 -9.74 -0.64 16.93
N ILE A 106 -9.46 0.57 16.46
CA ILE A 106 -8.74 1.62 17.19
C ILE A 106 -9.60 2.89 17.24
N PRO A 107 -9.89 3.45 18.43
CA PRO A 107 -10.59 4.72 18.57
C PRO A 107 -9.84 5.84 17.88
N GLN A 108 -10.55 6.85 17.35
CA GLN A 108 -9.92 7.97 16.64
C GLN A 108 -8.89 8.73 17.49
N LYS A 109 -9.05 8.76 18.83
CA LYS A 109 -8.05 9.33 19.76
C LYS A 109 -6.71 8.57 19.76
N GLY A 110 -6.72 7.28 19.43
CA GLY A 110 -5.53 6.45 19.30
C GLY A 110 -4.86 6.56 17.93
N LEU A 111 -5.51 7.17 16.93
CA LEU A 111 -4.96 7.37 15.61
C LEU A 111 -4.44 8.81 15.46
N VAL A 112 -3.36 8.97 14.71
CA VAL A 112 -2.84 10.29 14.33
C VAL A 112 -2.80 10.41 12.81
N LYS A 113 -2.75 11.65 12.31
CA LYS A 113 -2.49 11.88 10.89
C LYS A 113 -1.10 11.36 10.53
N MET A 114 -0.92 11.02 9.25
CA MET A 114 0.38 10.65 8.70
C MET A 114 1.45 11.69 9.08
N PRO A 115 2.48 11.32 9.88
CA PRO A 115 3.49 12.25 10.34
C PRO A 115 4.35 12.78 9.19
N GLU A 116 4.84 14.02 9.30
CA GLU A 116 5.61 14.71 8.24
C GLU A 116 6.94 14.03 7.86
N ASN A 117 7.50 13.21 8.73
CA ASN A 117 8.76 12.49 8.47
C ASN A 117 8.59 11.21 7.63
N VAL A 118 7.36 10.74 7.38
CA VAL A 118 7.12 9.54 6.58
C VAL A 118 7.14 9.89 5.10
N GLU A 119 8.11 9.44 4.31
CA GLU A 119 8.16 9.76 2.88
C GLU A 119 6.96 9.20 2.10
N TRP A 120 6.47 9.98 1.15
CA TRP A 120 5.48 9.51 0.19
C TRP A 120 6.17 8.64 -0.85
N ASP A 121 5.46 7.59 -1.29
CA ASP A 121 5.87 6.85 -2.48
C ASP A 121 5.52 7.69 -3.72
N TYR A 122 6.55 8.21 -4.39
CA TYR A 122 6.41 8.98 -5.62
C TYR A 122 6.40 8.09 -6.88
N GLY A 123 6.37 6.78 -6.70
CA GLY A 123 6.41 5.80 -7.77
C GLY A 123 7.83 5.54 -8.27
N THR A 124 7.91 4.68 -9.27
CA THR A 124 9.17 4.35 -9.96
C THR A 124 9.37 5.27 -11.16
N GLU A 125 10.62 5.59 -11.45
CA GLU A 125 11.00 6.31 -12.66
C GLU A 125 10.69 5.46 -13.90
N ALA A 126 9.85 5.99 -14.78
CA ALA A 126 9.35 5.26 -15.92
C ALA A 126 8.86 6.23 -17.00
N PHE A 127 8.93 5.79 -18.25
CA PHE A 127 8.32 6.47 -19.39
C PHE A 127 7.18 5.61 -19.93
N ARG A 128 6.00 6.21 -20.13
CA ARG A 128 4.82 5.56 -20.70
C ARG A 128 4.31 6.38 -21.87
N MET A 129 4.09 5.71 -23.01
CA MET A 129 3.42 6.26 -24.17
C MET A 129 2.13 5.48 -24.42
N ASN A 130 1.00 6.19 -24.38
CA ASN A 130 -0.26 5.67 -24.92
C ASN A 130 -0.42 6.23 -26.33
N TYR A 131 -0.89 5.40 -27.26
CA TYR A 131 -1.13 5.83 -28.63
C TYR A 131 -2.50 5.38 -29.10
N ASN A 132 -3.10 6.17 -29.98
CA ASN A 132 -4.35 5.82 -30.64
C ASN A 132 -4.21 6.17 -32.11
N ALA A 133 -4.63 5.27 -33.00
CA ALA A 133 -4.61 5.50 -34.44
C ALA A 133 -5.92 5.01 -35.03
N ASN A 134 -6.61 5.89 -35.76
CA ASN A 134 -7.83 5.57 -36.47
C ASN A 134 -7.66 5.92 -37.94
N ALA A 135 -8.18 5.06 -38.82
CA ALA A 135 -8.29 5.34 -40.23
C ALA A 135 -9.72 5.06 -40.67
N ASN A 136 -10.26 5.95 -41.50
CA ASN A 136 -11.57 5.79 -42.11
C ASN A 136 -11.43 5.93 -43.63
N THR A 137 -12.19 5.11 -44.35
CA THR A 137 -12.29 5.16 -45.81
C THR A 137 -13.75 5.03 -46.19
N GLY A 138 -14.26 6.08 -46.83
CA GLY A 138 -15.59 6.16 -47.42
C GLY A 138 -15.49 6.16 -48.94
N ARG A 139 -16.67 6.16 -49.60
CA ARG A 139 -16.77 6.08 -51.06
C ARG A 139 -16.01 7.20 -51.80
N ASN A 140 -15.90 8.38 -51.18
CA ASN A 140 -15.32 9.59 -51.78
C ASN A 140 -14.24 10.26 -50.90
N ASN A 141 -13.89 9.69 -49.75
CA ASN A 141 -12.93 10.30 -48.83
C ASN A 141 -12.22 9.27 -47.94
N SER A 142 -10.95 9.51 -47.65
CA SER A 142 -10.20 8.85 -46.61
C SER A 142 -9.66 9.86 -45.61
N SER A 143 -9.62 9.46 -44.34
CA SER A 143 -8.97 10.21 -43.28
C SER A 143 -8.23 9.28 -42.34
N ALA A 144 -7.16 9.79 -41.75
CA ALA A 144 -6.46 9.13 -40.66
C ALA A 144 -6.21 10.13 -39.53
N PHE A 145 -6.25 9.64 -38.31
CA PHE A 145 -5.99 10.37 -37.09
C PHE A 145 -5.06 9.54 -36.21
N GLY A 146 -4.07 10.18 -35.62
CA GLY A 146 -3.19 9.61 -34.62
C GLY A 146 -3.11 10.52 -33.41
N SER A 147 -3.02 9.93 -32.23
CA SER A 147 -2.66 10.63 -31.00
C SER A 147 -1.61 9.85 -30.21
N ALA A 148 -0.81 10.59 -29.46
CA ALA A 148 0.20 10.07 -28.55
C ALA A 148 0.15 10.86 -27.24
N ASP A 149 -0.04 10.16 -26.12
CA ASP A 149 0.07 10.71 -24.77
C ASP A 149 1.33 10.16 -24.11
N LEU A 150 2.27 11.06 -23.85
CA LEU A 150 3.56 10.78 -23.24
C LEU A 150 3.52 11.16 -21.76
N ASN A 151 3.95 10.24 -20.90
CA ASN A 151 4.08 10.49 -19.46
C ASN A 151 5.42 9.97 -18.96
N ALA A 152 6.14 10.76 -18.19
CA ALA A 152 7.41 10.37 -17.59
C ALA A 152 7.41 10.70 -16.09
N ASN A 153 7.77 9.73 -15.27
CA ASN A 153 8.06 9.92 -13.85
C ASN A 153 9.58 10.04 -13.69
N ILE A 154 10.07 11.14 -13.12
CA ILE A 154 11.50 11.38 -12.86
C ILE A 154 11.64 12.02 -11.47
N GLY A 155 12.25 11.31 -10.52
CA GLY A 155 12.26 11.70 -9.12
C GLY A 155 10.83 11.96 -8.58
N ARG A 156 10.53 13.22 -8.22
CA ARG A 156 9.22 13.64 -7.70
C ARG A 156 8.35 14.38 -8.74
N TRP A 157 8.77 14.37 -10.00
CA TRP A 157 8.09 15.05 -11.09
C TRP A 157 7.34 14.07 -11.98
N VAL A 158 6.15 14.49 -12.43
CA VAL A 158 5.39 13.85 -13.50
C VAL A 158 5.37 14.82 -14.67
N VAL A 159 6.00 14.43 -15.77
CA VAL A 159 6.02 15.19 -17.03
C VAL A 159 5.02 14.56 -17.98
N SER A 160 4.09 15.36 -18.49
CA SER A 160 3.03 14.89 -19.39
C SER A 160 3.02 15.72 -20.67
N SER A 161 2.85 15.07 -21.81
CA SER A 161 2.65 15.73 -23.09
C SER A 161 1.66 14.95 -23.94
N SER A 162 0.89 15.65 -24.76
CA SER A 162 0.01 15.02 -25.73
C SER A 162 0.20 15.63 -27.11
N ALA A 163 0.18 14.80 -28.14
CA ALA A 163 0.30 15.20 -29.52
C ALA A 163 -0.77 14.52 -30.37
N THR A 164 -1.28 15.23 -31.36
CA THR A 164 -2.24 14.70 -32.33
C THR A 164 -1.78 15.00 -33.75
N ALA A 165 -2.07 14.09 -34.66
CA ALA A 165 -1.86 14.28 -36.08
C ALA A 165 -3.09 13.79 -36.85
N SER A 166 -3.51 14.52 -37.88
CA SER A 166 -4.59 14.10 -38.78
C SER A 166 -4.21 14.38 -40.22
N THR A 167 -4.69 13.54 -41.12
CA THR A 167 -4.53 13.69 -42.57
C THR A 167 -5.83 13.26 -43.26
N GLY A 168 -6.14 13.84 -44.41
CA GLY A 168 -7.27 13.40 -45.22
C GLY A 168 -7.21 13.92 -46.65
N ASP A 169 -7.96 13.27 -47.54
CA ASP A 169 -7.92 13.52 -48.99
C ASP A 169 -8.32 14.95 -49.40
N GLY A 170 -8.93 15.72 -48.50
CA GLY A 170 -9.24 17.14 -48.67
C GLY A 170 -8.06 18.11 -48.47
N GLY A 171 -6.86 17.62 -48.17
CA GLY A 171 -5.64 18.43 -48.03
C GLY A 171 -5.38 19.02 -46.63
N ASN A 172 -6.21 18.69 -45.64
CA ASN A 172 -5.97 19.09 -44.25
C ASN A 172 -5.09 18.05 -43.55
N ASN A 173 -3.79 18.37 -43.51
CA ASN A 173 -2.79 17.65 -42.74
C ASN A 173 -2.36 18.54 -41.58
N ASP A 174 -2.65 18.13 -40.36
CA ASP A 174 -2.38 18.89 -39.16
C ASP A 174 -1.60 18.01 -38.18
N ALA A 175 -0.59 18.59 -37.53
CA ALA A 175 0.14 17.96 -36.44
C ALA A 175 0.36 19.00 -35.35
N THR A 176 -0.05 18.67 -34.14
CA THR A 176 -0.05 19.60 -33.00
C THR A 176 0.45 18.90 -31.75
N ILE A 177 1.22 19.64 -30.94
CA ILE A 177 1.47 19.30 -29.54
C ILE A 177 0.41 20.04 -28.74
N ASN A 178 -0.49 19.29 -28.13
CA ASN A 178 -1.69 19.83 -27.49
C ASN A 178 -1.40 20.26 -26.05
N MET A 179 -0.45 19.60 -25.39
CA MET A 179 -0.06 19.90 -24.02
C MET A 179 1.40 19.53 -23.75
N PHE A 180 2.05 20.31 -22.90
CA PHE A 180 3.32 19.96 -22.26
C PHE A 180 3.33 20.54 -20.84
N THR A 181 3.35 19.68 -19.83
CA THR A 181 3.29 20.07 -18.41
C THR A 181 4.29 19.25 -17.59
N ALA A 182 4.74 19.83 -16.48
CA ALA A 182 5.55 19.14 -15.49
C ALA A 182 4.99 19.49 -14.11
N THR A 183 4.49 18.48 -13.40
CA THR A 183 3.86 18.66 -12.10
C THR A 183 4.63 17.96 -10.99
N ARG A 184 4.56 18.52 -9.78
CA ARG A 184 5.15 17.93 -8.57
C ARG A 184 4.32 18.26 -7.33
N ALA A 185 4.03 17.23 -6.54
CA ALA A 185 3.38 17.42 -5.24
C ALA A 185 4.34 18.04 -4.20
N ILE A 186 3.87 19.11 -3.55
CA ILE A 186 4.51 19.79 -2.42
C ILE A 186 3.76 19.42 -1.15
N ARG A 187 4.28 18.43 -0.44
CA ARG A 187 3.64 17.88 0.75
C ARG A 187 3.40 18.89 1.87
N SER A 188 4.37 19.75 2.16
CA SER A 188 4.27 20.75 3.23
C SER A 188 3.11 21.74 3.02
N LEU A 189 2.70 21.93 1.76
CA LEU A 189 1.60 22.80 1.38
C LEU A 189 0.31 22.03 1.08
N SER A 190 0.36 20.68 1.07
CA SER A 190 -0.72 19.83 0.60
C SER A 190 -1.26 20.28 -0.77
N ALA A 191 -0.36 20.62 -1.70
CA ALA A 191 -0.68 21.20 -3.00
C ALA A 191 0.26 20.70 -4.11
N ASP A 192 -0.11 20.92 -5.36
CA ASP A 192 0.70 20.61 -6.55
C ASP A 192 1.30 21.88 -7.15
N LEU A 193 2.58 21.80 -7.53
CA LEU A 193 3.23 22.73 -8.43
C LEU A 193 3.01 22.23 -9.86
N ALA A 194 2.57 23.11 -10.76
CA ALA A 194 2.30 22.82 -12.17
C ALA A 194 2.89 23.88 -13.09
#